data_AF-A0A6C0CUR7-F1
#
_entry.id   AF-A0A6C0CUR7-F1
#
_cell.length_a   1.000
_cell.length_b   1.000
_cell.length_c   1.000
_cell.angle_alpha   90.00
_cell.angle_beta   90.00
_cell.angle_gamma   90.00
#
_symmetry.space_group_name_H-M   'P 1'
#
loop_
_entity.id
_entity.type
_entity.pdbx_description
1 polymer ?
#
loop_
_entity_poly.entity_id
_entity_poly.type
_entity_poly.pdbx_seq_one_letter_code
_entity_poly.pdbx_strand_id
1 'polypeptide(L)'
;MNYLTEIKNFIKYNFSHNSSLVDILYYVSYLLYFIAFILLTKYYWKSRFGFDPKFQTYVQVLIAGTIIITVYSVYFQIVSYKDSVNNQEVQYFDNFYKEFLDETIKFFINHPEMNYYYDELFYNTSDYDERERNKDLESQISIIIFSRMSSIINYINTYKKTENDERRDKIEQSEKLLLKILDSFFGSKIFNEYWKKFKNGLSNKQTIDYIKEHFNK
;
A
#
# COMPACT_ATOMS: atom_id res chain seq x y z
N MET A 1 8.03 1.30 -30.49
CA MET A 1 7.13 1.76 -29.41
C MET A 1 5.97 2.48 -30.08
N ASN A 2 4.77 1.92 -30.01
CA ASN A 2 3.62 2.42 -30.80
C ASN A 2 2.83 3.41 -29.95
N TYR A 3 3.20 4.69 -30.05
CA TYR A 3 2.65 5.79 -29.25
C TYR A 3 1.13 5.89 -29.28
N LEU A 4 0.48 5.48 -30.38
CA LEU A 4 -0.98 5.45 -30.48
C LEU A 4 -1.62 4.41 -29.56
N THR A 5 -0.95 3.29 -29.32
CA THR A 5 -1.43 2.24 -28.41
C THR A 5 -1.28 2.68 -26.95
N GLU A 6 -0.20 3.37 -26.61
CA GLU A 6 0.02 3.92 -25.27
C GLU A 6 -0.97 5.04 -24.94
N ILE A 7 -1.24 5.94 -25.89
CA ILE A 7 -2.26 6.99 -25.74
C ILE A 7 -3.65 6.37 -25.55
N LYS A 8 -4.00 5.33 -26.31
CA LYS A 8 -5.29 4.65 -26.18
C LYS A 8 -5.43 3.93 -24.84
N ASN A 9 -4.36 3.32 -24.35
CA ASN A 9 -4.34 2.68 -23.04
C ASN A 9 -4.41 3.70 -21.90
N PHE A 10 -3.73 4.84 -22.02
CA PHE A 10 -3.79 5.95 -21.07
C PHE A 10 -5.20 6.57 -20.98
N ILE A 11 -5.86 6.77 -22.12
CA ILE A 11 -7.24 7.27 -22.17
C ILE A 11 -8.19 6.26 -21.53
N LYS A 12 -8.05 4.97 -21.86
CA LYS A 12 -8.91 3.90 -21.32
C LYS A 12 -8.74 3.76 -19.80
N TYR A 13 -7.52 3.89 -19.30
CA TYR A 13 -7.20 3.79 -17.88
C TYR A 13 -7.78 4.95 -17.06
N ASN A 14 -7.62 6.19 -17.54
CA ASN A 14 -8.16 7.36 -16.84
C ASN A 14 -9.70 7.42 -16.89
N PHE A 15 -10.32 6.97 -17.99
CA PHE A 15 -11.78 6.96 -18.09
C PHE A 15 -12.45 5.93 -17.17
N SER A 16 -11.75 4.83 -16.83
CA SER A 16 -12.29 3.81 -15.93
C SER A 16 -12.00 4.06 -14.45
N HIS A 17 -11.05 4.94 -14.10
CA HIS A 17 -10.60 5.14 -12.70
C HIS A 17 -10.87 6.54 -12.13
N ASN A 18 -11.15 7.55 -12.97
CA ASN A 18 -11.52 8.89 -12.51
C ASN A 18 -13.03 9.10 -12.70
N SER A 19 -13.82 8.54 -11.79
CA SER A 19 -15.29 8.67 -11.76
C SER A 19 -15.79 9.88 -10.98
N SER A 20 -14.96 10.91 -10.79
CA SER A 20 -15.42 12.16 -10.19
C SER A 20 -15.90 13.11 -11.29
N LEU A 21 -17.04 13.76 -11.06
CA LEU A 21 -17.64 14.76 -11.97
C LEU A 21 -16.63 15.89 -12.30
N VAL A 22 -15.69 16.13 -11.39
CA VAL A 22 -14.60 17.10 -11.50
C VAL A 22 -13.60 16.72 -12.59
N ASP A 23 -13.25 15.43 -12.72
CA ASP A 23 -12.30 14.96 -13.74
C ASP A 23 -12.90 15.06 -15.14
N ILE A 24 -14.18 14.72 -15.28
CA ILE A 24 -14.92 14.84 -16.55
C ILE A 24 -14.98 16.32 -16.98
N LEU A 25 -15.30 17.22 -16.05
CA LEU A 25 -15.34 18.66 -16.32
C LEU A 25 -13.96 19.21 -16.71
N TYR A 26 -12.89 18.71 -16.08
CA TYR A 26 -11.52 19.09 -16.43
C TYR A 26 -11.19 18.68 -17.88
N TYR A 27 -11.45 17.43 -18.27
CA TYR A 27 -11.18 16.95 -19.64
C TYR A 27 -12.01 17.67 -20.70
N VAL A 28 -13.29 17.91 -20.43
CA VAL A 28 -14.18 18.65 -21.35
C VAL A 28 -13.71 20.10 -21.51
N SER A 29 -13.33 20.76 -20.42
CA SER A 29 -12.82 22.14 -20.45
C SER A 29 -11.51 22.23 -21.25
N TYR A 30 -10.60 21.28 -21.06
CA TYR A 30 -9.33 21.21 -21.79
C TYR A 30 -9.56 20.96 -23.29
N LEU A 31 -10.47 20.05 -23.64
CA LEU A 31 -10.83 19.75 -25.04
C LEU A 31 -11.42 20.98 -25.73
N LEU A 32 -12.33 21.71 -25.07
CA LEU A 32 -12.92 22.94 -25.60
C LEU A 32 -11.86 24.04 -25.81
N TYR A 33 -10.94 24.19 -24.86
CA TYR A 33 -9.81 25.12 -24.99
C TYR A 33 -8.93 24.77 -26.20
N PHE A 34 -8.59 23.49 -26.36
CA PHE A 34 -7.75 23.02 -27.46
C PHE A 34 -8.41 23.22 -28.83
N ILE A 35 -9.72 22.94 -28.94
CA ILE A 35 -10.51 23.19 -30.15
C ILE A 35 -10.54 24.68 -30.47
N ALA A 36 -10.77 25.55 -29.47
CA ALA A 36 -10.76 27.00 -29.66
C ALA A 36 -9.38 27.50 -30.12
N PHE A 37 -8.29 26.97 -29.56
CA PHE A 37 -6.92 27.28 -29.95
C PHE A 37 -6.62 26.90 -31.41
N ILE A 38 -7.03 25.70 -31.85
CA ILE A 38 -6.89 25.25 -33.25
C ILE A 38 -7.72 26.12 -34.20
N LEU A 39 -8.95 26.47 -33.82
CA LEU A 39 -9.79 27.34 -34.64
C LEU A 39 -9.20 28.74 -34.77
N LEU A 40 -8.71 29.32 -33.67
CA LEU A 40 -8.03 30.62 -33.67
C LEU A 40 -6.79 30.61 -34.55
N THR A 41 -5.92 29.62 -34.41
CA THR A 41 -4.71 29.51 -35.24
C THR A 41 -5.04 29.24 -36.71
N LYS A 42 -6.00 28.35 -37.02
CA LYS A 42 -6.35 28.03 -38.42
C LYS A 42 -7.00 29.20 -39.17
N TYR A 43 -7.87 29.96 -38.51
CA TYR A 43 -8.60 31.07 -39.16
C TYR A 43 -7.78 32.37 -39.19
N TYR A 44 -7.03 32.70 -38.14
CA TYR A 44 -6.35 33.99 -38.07
C TYR A 44 -4.94 33.98 -38.68
N TRP A 45 -4.23 32.86 -38.67
CA TRP A 45 -2.84 32.78 -39.18
C TRP A 45 -2.71 33.04 -40.69
N LYS A 46 -3.75 32.74 -41.48
CA LYS A 46 -3.79 33.00 -42.93
C LYS A 46 -4.39 34.36 -43.30
N SER A 47 -4.87 35.13 -42.33
CA SER A 47 -5.44 36.46 -42.55
C SER A 47 -4.37 37.56 -42.38
N ARG A 48 -4.62 38.77 -42.88
CA ARG A 48 -3.73 39.94 -42.61
C ARG A 48 -3.49 40.19 -41.12
N PHE A 49 -4.41 39.76 -40.25
CA PHE A 49 -4.28 39.87 -38.79
C PHE A 49 -3.26 38.89 -38.18
N GLY A 50 -2.94 37.78 -38.86
CA GLY A 50 -1.91 36.82 -38.39
C GLY A 50 -0.49 37.37 -38.45
N PHE A 51 -0.25 38.39 -39.27
CA PHE A 51 1.01 39.12 -39.35
C PHE A 51 1.07 40.34 -38.44
N ASP A 52 -0.03 40.64 -37.71
CA ASP A 52 -0.06 41.74 -36.74
C ASP A 52 0.81 41.38 -35.52
N PRO A 53 1.85 42.18 -35.20
CA PRO A 53 2.74 41.90 -34.07
C PRO A 53 2.02 41.81 -32.72
N LYS A 54 0.93 42.57 -32.53
CA LYS A 54 0.12 42.53 -31.31
C LYS A 54 -0.65 41.22 -31.22
N PHE A 55 -1.23 40.75 -32.33
CA PHE A 55 -1.90 39.45 -32.37
C PHE A 55 -0.93 38.29 -32.10
N GLN A 56 0.26 38.32 -32.70
CA GLN A 56 1.31 37.33 -32.43
C GLN A 56 1.73 37.32 -30.95
N THR A 57 1.82 38.50 -30.33
CA THR A 57 2.10 38.63 -28.89
C THR A 57 1.00 37.99 -28.05
N TYR A 58 -0.28 38.24 -28.35
CA TYR A 58 -1.40 37.61 -27.63
C TYR A 58 -1.38 36.08 -27.75
N VAL A 59 -1.09 35.56 -28.95
CA VAL A 59 -0.98 34.11 -29.17
C VAL A 59 0.20 33.53 -28.39
N GLN A 60 1.36 34.20 -28.38
CA GLN A 60 2.53 33.77 -27.60
C GLN A 60 2.26 33.76 -26.09
N VAL A 61 1.56 34.77 -25.57
CA VAL A 61 1.15 34.83 -24.15
C VAL A 61 0.17 33.70 -23.83
N LEU A 62 -0.79 33.41 -24.71
CA LEU A 62 -1.70 32.27 -24.54
C LEU A 62 -0.96 30.93 -24.53
N ILE A 63 -0.01 30.73 -25.46
CA ILE A 63 0.83 29.53 -25.52
C ILE A 63 1.65 29.39 -24.24
N ALA A 64 2.30 30.46 -23.78
CA ALA A 64 3.06 30.46 -22.54
C ALA A 64 2.17 30.12 -21.33
N GLY A 65 0.96 30.69 -21.26
CA GLY A 65 -0.03 30.38 -20.23
C GLY A 65 -0.43 28.91 -20.21
N THR A 66 -0.69 28.32 -21.39
CA THR A 66 -0.99 26.88 -21.48
C THR A 66 0.16 25.99 -21.08
N ILE A 67 1.40 26.37 -21.39
CA ILE A 67 2.59 25.60 -20.98
C ILE A 67 2.68 25.60 -19.45
N ILE A 68 2.52 26.76 -18.81
CA ILE A 68 2.53 26.88 -17.33
C ILE A 68 1.43 26.01 -16.71
N ILE A 69 0.18 26.11 -17.20
CA ILE A 69 -0.95 25.32 -16.70
C ILE A 69 -0.69 23.82 -16.87
N THR A 70 -0.12 23.40 -18.01
CA THR A 70 0.20 21.99 -18.28
C THR A 70 1.26 21.47 -17.33
N VAL A 71 2.32 22.25 -17.07
CA VAL A 71 3.36 21.90 -16.09
C VAL A 71 2.78 21.72 -14.69
N TYR A 72 1.93 22.65 -14.23
CA TYR A 72 1.25 22.52 -12.96
C TYR A 72 0.31 21.30 -12.90
N SER A 73 -0.40 21.01 -13.99
CA SER A 73 -1.28 19.84 -14.04
C SER A 73 -0.51 18.53 -13.96
N VAL A 74 0.65 18.43 -14.61
CA VAL A 74 1.54 17.26 -14.51
C VAL A 74 2.07 17.14 -13.07
N TYR A 75 2.46 18.25 -12.44
CA TYR A 75 2.86 18.26 -11.04
C TYR A 75 1.75 17.74 -10.11
N PHE A 76 0.51 18.24 -10.25
CA PHE A 76 -0.62 17.77 -9.45
C PHE A 76 -0.95 16.29 -9.71
N GLN A 77 -0.84 15.79 -10.94
CA GLN A 77 -1.02 14.37 -11.24
C GLN A 77 0.04 13.50 -10.58
N ILE A 78 1.31 13.95 -10.55
CA ILE A 78 2.39 13.23 -9.86
C ILE A 78 2.12 13.18 -8.35
N VAL A 79 1.73 14.29 -7.74
CA VAL A 79 1.41 14.35 -6.31
C VAL A 79 0.20 13.47 -5.99
N SER A 80 -0.90 13.60 -6.76
CA SER A 80 -2.11 12.80 -6.55
C SER A 80 -1.87 11.28 -6.75
N TYR A 81 -1.04 10.91 -7.73
CA TYR A 81 -0.63 9.52 -7.91
C TYR A 81 0.18 9.01 -6.71
N LYS A 82 1.12 9.80 -6.21
CA LYS A 82 1.90 9.48 -5.00
C LYS A 82 0.98 9.27 -3.79
N ASP A 83 0.01 10.17 -3.58
CA ASP A 83 -0.96 10.06 -2.49
C ASP A 83 -1.86 8.81 -2.63
N SER A 84 -2.30 8.49 -3.86
CA SER A 84 -3.11 7.31 -4.13
C SER A 84 -2.35 6.00 -3.85
N VAL A 85 -1.10 5.90 -4.31
CA VAL A 85 -0.26 4.72 -4.05
C VAL A 85 0.02 4.59 -2.55
N ASN A 86 0.34 5.69 -1.87
CA ASN A 86 0.55 5.70 -0.42
C ASN A 86 -0.70 5.22 0.35
N ASN A 87 -1.89 5.67 -0.05
CA ASN A 87 -3.14 5.23 0.59
C ASN A 87 -3.46 3.76 0.34
N GLN A 88 -3.18 3.25 -0.87
CA GLN A 88 -3.35 1.82 -1.16
C GLN A 88 -2.40 0.97 -0.32
N GLU A 89 -1.12 1.33 -0.24
CA GLU A 89 -0.11 0.58 0.53
C GLU A 89 -0.37 0.61 2.05
N VAL A 90 -0.96 1.70 2.56
CA VAL A 90 -1.44 1.73 3.94
C VAL A 90 -2.68 0.84 4.14
N GLN A 91 -3.63 0.83 3.20
CA GLN A 91 -4.79 -0.07 3.30
C GLN A 91 -4.39 -1.55 3.22
N TYR A 92 -3.34 -1.87 2.45
CA TYR A 92 -2.73 -3.19 2.48
C TYR A 92 -2.27 -3.59 3.90
N PHE A 93 -1.77 -2.62 4.69
CA PHE A 93 -1.29 -2.87 6.04
C PHE A 93 -2.41 -3.30 7.02
N ASP A 94 -3.49 -2.53 7.07
CA ASP A 94 -4.62 -2.82 7.96
C ASP A 94 -5.29 -4.16 7.59
N ASN A 95 -5.31 -4.48 6.29
CA ASN A 95 -5.84 -5.76 5.80
C ASN A 95 -4.98 -6.94 6.23
N PHE A 96 -3.65 -6.84 6.21
CA PHE A 96 -2.76 -7.93 6.65
C PHE A 96 -2.99 -8.32 8.11
N TYR A 97 -3.16 -7.35 9.01
CA TYR A 97 -3.43 -7.63 10.43
C TYR A 97 -4.82 -8.20 10.64
N LYS A 98 -5.81 -7.64 9.94
CA LYS A 98 -7.18 -8.12 10.01
C LYS A 98 -7.27 -9.57 9.53
N GLU A 99 -6.66 -9.88 8.39
CA GLU A 99 -6.61 -11.25 7.86
C GLU A 99 -5.83 -12.17 8.79
N PHE A 100 -4.69 -11.75 9.32
CA PHE A 100 -3.90 -12.53 10.27
C PHE A 100 -4.69 -12.90 11.54
N LEU A 101 -5.34 -11.92 12.18
CA LEU A 101 -6.14 -12.14 13.37
C LEU A 101 -7.41 -12.94 13.07
N ASP A 102 -8.08 -12.65 11.95
CA ASP A 102 -9.29 -13.36 11.54
C ASP A 102 -9.00 -14.84 11.21
N GLU A 103 -7.93 -15.14 10.48
CA GLU A 103 -7.48 -16.51 10.22
C GLU A 103 -7.13 -17.25 11.51
N THR A 104 -6.40 -16.57 12.42
CA THR A 104 -5.99 -17.16 13.71
C THR A 104 -7.21 -17.45 14.59
N ILE A 105 -8.14 -16.50 14.73
CA ILE A 105 -9.36 -16.66 15.53
C ILE A 105 -10.27 -17.73 14.91
N LYS A 106 -10.46 -17.72 13.58
CA LYS A 106 -11.26 -18.75 12.89
C LYS A 106 -10.69 -20.15 13.09
N PHE A 107 -9.36 -20.30 13.11
CA PHE A 107 -8.73 -21.58 13.42
C PHE A 107 -9.16 -22.08 14.80
N PHE A 108 -9.06 -21.25 15.85
CA PHE A 108 -9.47 -21.63 17.20
C PHE A 108 -10.98 -21.86 17.35
N ILE A 109 -11.82 -21.10 16.65
CA ILE A 109 -13.27 -21.33 16.62
C ILE A 109 -13.59 -22.72 16.03
N ASN A 110 -12.87 -23.12 14.98
CA ASN A 110 -13.07 -24.43 14.33
C ASN A 110 -12.45 -25.59 15.12
N HIS A 111 -11.54 -25.29 16.05
CA HIS A 111 -10.80 -26.26 16.86
C HIS A 111 -10.93 -25.91 18.36
N PRO A 112 -12.12 -26.06 18.96
CA PRO A 112 -12.35 -25.71 20.37
C PRO A 112 -11.48 -26.50 21.35
N GLU A 113 -11.00 -27.68 20.96
CA GLU A 113 -10.00 -28.45 21.70
C GLU A 113 -8.68 -27.70 21.91
N MET A 114 -8.42 -26.67 21.11
CA MET A 114 -7.21 -25.83 21.16
C MET A 114 -7.36 -24.60 22.06
N ASN A 115 -8.44 -24.48 22.84
CA ASN A 115 -8.67 -23.33 23.73
C ASN A 115 -7.50 -23.09 24.68
N TYR A 116 -6.86 -24.14 25.18
CA TYR A 116 -5.67 -24.01 26.02
C TYR A 116 -4.56 -23.22 25.32
N TYR A 117 -4.37 -23.42 24.02
CA TYR A 117 -3.33 -22.73 23.26
C TYR A 117 -3.77 -21.30 22.89
N TYR A 118 -5.06 -21.10 22.62
CA TYR A 118 -5.63 -19.76 22.46
C TYR A 118 -5.41 -18.91 23.73
N ASP A 119 -5.74 -19.46 24.90
CA ASP A 119 -5.60 -18.77 26.17
C ASP A 119 -4.12 -18.46 26.47
N GLU A 120 -3.21 -19.37 26.11
CA GLU A 120 -1.78 -19.15 26.25
C GLU A 120 -1.26 -18.04 25.32
N LEU A 121 -1.72 -17.99 24.07
CA LEU A 121 -1.28 -17.00 23.08
C LEU A 121 -1.83 -15.59 23.34
N PHE A 122 -3.11 -15.47 23.73
CA PHE A 122 -3.80 -14.18 23.82
C PHE A 122 -3.93 -13.63 25.23
N TYR A 123 -3.87 -14.51 26.25
CA TYR A 123 -4.03 -14.12 27.65
C TYR A 123 -2.83 -14.48 28.53
N ASN A 124 -1.83 -15.20 28.01
CA ASN A 124 -0.70 -15.72 28.77
C ASN A 124 -1.12 -16.52 30.01
N THR A 125 -2.31 -17.12 29.93
CA THR A 125 -2.89 -17.93 30.99
C THR A 125 -3.26 -19.26 30.37
N SER A 126 -2.66 -20.35 30.83
CA SER A 126 -3.13 -21.66 30.44
C SER A 126 -2.62 -22.69 31.43
N ASP A 127 -3.54 -23.47 31.99
CA ASP A 127 -3.24 -24.62 32.83
C ASP A 127 -3.81 -25.84 32.09
N TYR A 128 -2.93 -26.60 31.44
CA TYR A 128 -3.27 -27.77 30.62
C TYR A 128 -2.40 -28.95 31.00
N ASP A 129 -2.96 -30.15 30.88
CA ASP A 129 -2.17 -31.37 30.89
C ASP A 129 -1.47 -31.51 29.53
N GLU A 130 -0.17 -31.83 29.52
CA GLU A 130 0.59 -32.11 28.30
C GLU A 130 -0.05 -33.21 27.43
N ARG A 131 -0.84 -34.10 28.03
CA ARG A 131 -1.54 -35.20 27.34
C ARG A 131 -2.73 -34.73 26.51
N GLU A 132 -3.31 -33.59 26.85
CA GLU A 132 -4.47 -33.01 26.15
C GLU A 132 -4.04 -32.16 24.93
N ARG A 133 -2.73 -31.95 24.77
CA ARG A 133 -2.16 -31.17 23.67
C ARG A 133 -2.34 -31.85 22.32
N ASN A 134 -2.99 -31.15 21.40
CA ASN A 134 -3.03 -31.55 20.01
C ASN A 134 -1.84 -30.95 19.23
N LYS A 135 -0.70 -31.65 19.31
CA LYS A 135 0.58 -31.20 18.73
C LYS A 135 0.55 -30.96 17.22
N ASP A 136 -0.36 -31.62 16.50
CA ASP A 136 -0.50 -31.42 15.05
C ASP A 136 -1.16 -30.07 14.75
N LEU A 137 -2.29 -29.79 15.41
CA LEU A 137 -2.96 -28.50 15.28
C LEU A 137 -2.11 -27.34 15.81
N GLU A 138 -1.40 -27.54 16.93
CA GLU A 138 -0.44 -26.56 17.45
C GLU A 138 0.64 -26.21 16.42
N SER A 139 1.15 -27.23 15.72
CA SER A 139 2.14 -27.05 14.66
C SER A 139 1.55 -26.27 13.49
N GLN A 140 0.35 -26.64 13.03
CA GLN A 140 -0.32 -25.98 11.90
C GLN A 140 -0.55 -24.50 12.18
N ILE A 141 -1.13 -24.15 13.34
CA ILE A 141 -1.39 -22.75 13.69
C ILE A 141 -0.09 -21.96 13.93
N SER A 142 0.92 -22.58 14.55
CA SER A 142 2.24 -21.95 14.70
C SER A 142 2.87 -21.60 13.36
N ILE A 143 2.79 -22.51 12.38
CA ILE A 143 3.30 -22.29 11.01
C ILE A 143 2.58 -21.13 10.33
N ILE A 144 1.25 -21.08 10.43
CA ILE A 144 0.43 -19.98 9.91
C ILE A 144 0.89 -18.66 10.53
N ILE A 145 1.00 -18.62 11.86
CA ILE A 145 1.44 -17.44 12.59
C ILE A 145 2.84 -16.99 12.14
N PHE A 146 3.82 -17.89 12.08
CA PHE A 146 5.18 -17.56 11.64
C PHE A 146 5.24 -17.02 10.20
N SER A 147 4.50 -17.63 9.28
CA SER A 147 4.45 -17.20 7.88
C SER A 147 3.89 -15.78 7.73
N ARG A 148 2.80 -15.49 8.44
CA ARG A 148 2.16 -14.16 8.42
C ARG A 148 3.05 -13.10 9.08
N MET A 149 3.64 -13.41 10.23
CA MET A 149 4.59 -12.53 10.92
C MET A 149 5.80 -12.18 10.05
N SER A 150 6.39 -13.16 9.36
CA SER A 150 7.56 -12.93 8.49
C SER A 150 7.25 -11.93 7.38
N SER A 151 6.04 -11.99 6.82
CA SER A 151 5.57 -11.04 5.80
C SER A 151 5.47 -9.61 6.34
N ILE A 152 4.90 -9.46 7.54
CA ILE A 152 4.76 -8.15 8.20
C ILE A 152 6.14 -7.56 8.55
N ILE A 153 7.04 -8.37 9.13
CA ILE A 153 8.39 -7.95 9.50
C ILE A 153 9.21 -7.51 8.27
N ASN A 154 9.11 -8.26 7.18
CA ASN A 154 9.76 -7.91 5.92
C ASN A 154 9.28 -6.55 5.40
N TYR A 155 7.97 -6.30 5.49
CA TYR A 155 7.37 -5.02 5.09
C TYR A 155 7.90 -3.86 5.96
N ILE A 156 7.86 -3.99 7.29
CA ILE A 156 8.39 -2.98 8.23
C ILE A 156 9.85 -2.66 7.89
N ASN A 157 10.70 -3.68 7.72
CA ASN A 157 12.12 -3.51 7.43
C ASN A 157 12.41 -2.87 6.06
N THR A 158 11.51 -3.05 5.09
CA THR A 158 11.66 -2.47 3.76
C THR A 158 11.39 -0.97 3.79
N TYR A 159 10.33 -0.54 4.47
CA TYR A 159 9.88 0.85 4.42
C TYR A 159 10.42 1.74 5.54
N LYS A 160 10.86 1.17 6.67
CA LYS A 160 11.48 1.93 7.77
C LYS A 160 12.83 2.57 7.39
N LYS A 161 13.46 2.12 6.29
CA LYS A 161 14.75 2.64 5.80
C LYS A 161 14.65 3.93 5.00
N THR A 162 13.45 4.42 4.70
CA THR A 162 13.25 5.60 3.84
C THR A 162 13.01 6.83 4.71
N GLU A 163 14.02 7.70 4.87
CA GLU A 163 14.02 8.84 5.80
C GLU A 163 12.90 9.88 5.60
N ASN A 164 12.25 9.92 4.43
CA ASN A 164 11.18 10.85 4.09
C ASN A 164 9.88 10.13 3.65
N ASP A 165 9.58 8.98 4.23
CA ASP A 165 8.34 8.28 3.94
C ASP A 165 7.16 8.88 4.74
N GLU A 166 6.16 9.39 4.04
CA GLU A 166 4.91 9.92 4.61
C GLU A 166 4.12 8.85 5.41
N ARG A 167 4.46 7.56 5.23
CA ARG A 167 3.83 6.44 5.92
C ARG A 167 4.51 6.08 7.24
N ARG A 168 5.62 6.74 7.60
CA ARG A 168 6.45 6.40 8.75
C ARG A 168 5.66 6.29 10.05
N ASP A 169 4.81 7.27 10.37
CA ASP A 169 4.01 7.24 11.61
C ASP A 169 3.09 6.02 11.67
N LYS A 170 2.49 5.64 10.54
CA LYS A 170 1.64 4.45 10.45
C LYS A 170 2.47 3.18 10.60
N ILE A 171 3.65 3.09 9.95
CA ILE A 171 4.59 1.96 10.09
C ILE A 171 5.09 1.82 11.53
N GLU A 172 5.31 2.92 12.25
CA GLU A 172 5.71 2.88 13.66
C GLU A 172 4.56 2.42 14.58
N GLN A 173 3.32 2.86 14.34
CA GLN A 173 2.14 2.37 15.08
C GLN A 173 1.92 0.88 14.87
N SER A 174 2.06 0.48 13.62
CA SER A 174 2.01 -0.88 13.11
C SER A 174 3.04 -1.81 13.76
N GLU A 175 4.29 -1.37 13.82
CA GLU A 175 5.36 -2.08 14.50
C GLU A 175 5.07 -2.23 16.00
N LYS A 176 4.56 -1.19 16.65
CA LYS A 176 4.14 -1.26 18.07
C LYS A 176 3.03 -2.29 18.29
N LEU A 177 2.07 -2.41 17.36
CA LEU A 177 1.02 -3.43 17.45
C LEU A 177 1.60 -4.84 17.26
N LEU A 178 2.48 -5.02 16.27
CA LEU A 178 3.20 -6.28 16.06
C LEU A 178 3.88 -6.73 17.33
N LEU A 179 4.69 -5.83 17.91
CA LEU A 179 5.49 -6.12 19.08
C LEU A 179 4.61 -6.54 20.27
N LYS A 180 3.45 -5.92 20.46
CA LYS A 180 2.48 -6.34 21.49
C LYS A 180 1.93 -7.75 21.26
N ILE A 181 1.55 -8.07 20.02
CA ILE A 181 1.04 -9.40 19.69
C ILE A 181 2.15 -10.44 19.88
N LEU A 182 3.34 -10.16 19.36
CA LEU A 182 4.50 -11.03 19.48
C LEU A 182 4.95 -11.21 20.92
N ASP A 183 4.89 -10.18 21.76
CA ASP A 183 5.21 -10.28 23.18
C ASP A 183 4.29 -11.29 23.88
N SER A 184 2.99 -11.26 23.57
CA SER A 184 2.04 -12.26 24.03
C SER A 184 2.39 -13.66 23.50
N PHE A 185 2.67 -13.79 22.21
CA PHE A 185 2.96 -15.09 21.61
C PHE A 185 4.27 -15.69 22.11
N PHE A 186 5.32 -14.89 22.29
CA PHE A 186 6.59 -15.33 22.87
C PHE A 186 6.54 -15.47 24.40
N GLY A 187 5.45 -15.06 25.05
CA GLY A 187 5.08 -15.46 26.41
C GLY A 187 4.63 -16.93 26.49
N SER A 188 4.04 -17.47 25.41
CA SER A 188 3.63 -18.86 25.33
C SER A 188 4.83 -19.83 25.29
N LYS A 189 4.85 -20.80 26.21
CA LYS A 189 5.73 -21.96 26.21
C LYS A 189 5.55 -22.79 24.96
N ILE A 190 4.30 -23.10 24.57
CA ILE A 190 3.99 -23.90 23.37
C ILE A 190 4.55 -23.21 22.13
N PHE A 191 4.25 -21.94 21.94
CA PHE A 191 4.74 -21.19 20.78
C PHE A 191 6.28 -21.13 20.74
N ASN A 192 6.93 -20.95 21.89
CA ASN A 192 8.39 -21.00 21.98
C ASN A 192 8.98 -22.37 21.59
N GLU A 193 8.30 -23.49 21.90
CA GLU A 193 8.72 -24.82 21.44
C GLU A 193 8.72 -24.92 19.91
N TYR A 194 7.66 -24.42 19.26
CA TYR A 194 7.53 -24.44 17.81
C TYR A 194 8.45 -23.43 17.12
N TRP A 195 8.71 -22.27 17.73
CA TRP A 195 9.70 -21.31 17.24
C TRP A 195 11.08 -21.96 17.15
N LYS A 196 11.52 -22.67 18.19
CA LYS A 196 12.81 -23.39 18.18
C LYS A 196 12.90 -24.42 17.05
N LYS A 197 11.80 -25.10 16.75
CA LYS A 197 11.73 -26.13 15.68
C LYS A 197 11.74 -25.51 14.28
N PHE A 198 10.99 -24.43 14.08
CA PHE A 198 10.68 -23.94 12.73
C PHE A 198 11.40 -22.67 12.31
N LYS A 199 12.03 -21.92 13.22
CA LYS A 199 12.66 -20.63 12.89
C LYS A 199 13.67 -20.69 11.74
N ASN A 200 14.39 -21.80 11.58
CA ASN A 200 15.36 -21.94 10.49
C ASN A 200 14.74 -22.37 9.14
N GLY A 201 13.53 -22.95 9.16
CA GLY A 201 12.86 -23.47 7.97
C GLY A 201 11.78 -22.55 7.41
N LEU A 202 11.18 -21.70 8.25
CA LEU A 202 10.01 -20.88 7.89
C LEU A 202 10.22 -19.37 8.00
N SER A 203 11.34 -18.94 8.60
CA SER A 203 11.65 -17.52 8.74
C SER A 203 12.87 -17.16 7.90
N ASN A 204 12.80 -16.07 7.16
CA ASN A 204 13.98 -15.52 6.48
C ASN A 204 14.95 -14.89 7.51
N LYS A 205 16.20 -14.67 7.10
CA LYS A 205 17.24 -14.09 7.99
C LYS A 205 16.79 -12.78 8.65
N GLN A 206 16.11 -11.92 7.90
CA GLN A 206 15.61 -10.64 8.41
C GLN A 206 14.58 -10.81 9.53
N THR A 207 13.69 -11.81 9.41
CA THR A 207 12.70 -12.15 10.43
C THR A 207 13.40 -12.70 11.68
N ILE A 208 14.37 -13.58 11.50
CA ILE A 208 15.15 -14.13 12.62
C ILE A 208 15.90 -13.02 13.36
N ASP A 209 16.59 -12.15 12.63
CA ASP A 209 17.34 -11.04 13.20
C ASP A 209 16.41 -10.07 13.96
N TYR A 210 15.25 -9.75 13.39
CA TYR A 210 14.22 -8.91 14.02
C TYR A 210 13.70 -9.53 15.33
N ILE A 211 13.33 -10.82 15.33
CA ILE A 211 12.86 -11.50 16.54
C ILE A 211 13.96 -11.56 17.60
N LYS A 212 15.21 -11.78 17.19
CA LYS A 212 16.35 -11.81 18.10
C LYS A 212 16.60 -10.45 18.75
N GLU A 213 16.49 -9.37 17.98
CA GLU A 213 16.65 -7.99 18.46
C GLU A 213 15.60 -7.63 19.50
N HIS A 214 14.34 -8.01 19.29
CA HIS A 214 13.22 -7.57 20.12
C HIS A 214 12.87 -8.52 21.28
N PHE A 215 13.13 -9.83 21.16
CA PHE A 215 12.68 -10.84 22.13
C PHE A 215 13.81 -11.72 22.68
N ASN A 216 15.05 -11.59 22.18
CA ASN A 216 16.20 -12.42 22.56
C ASN A 216 15.95 -13.94 22.37
N LYS A 217 15.32 -14.32 21.25
CA LYS A 217 14.92 -15.71 20.90
C LYS A 217 15.61 -16.27 19.64
#